data_AF-A0A0Q5D1G2-F1
#
_entry.id   AF-A0A0Q5D1G2-F1
#
_cell.length_a   1.000
_cell.length_b   1.000
_cell.length_c   1.000
_cell.angle_alpha   90.00
_cell.angle_beta   90.00
_cell.angle_gamma   90.00
#
_symmetry.space_group_name_H-M   'P 1'
#
loop_
_entity.id
_entity.type
_entity.pdbx_description
1 polymer ?
#
loop_
_entity_poly.entity_id
_entity_poly.type
_entity_poly.pdbx_seq_one_letter_code
_entity_poly.pdbx_strand_id
1 'polypeptide(L)'
;MTNAADDFDALFEEVSAQSKTAAPAPAPAPAPAAADEDDLESLFDQLASGAAAAPAAPAAPAPTPEPAAVAADGADGDETEKPMFERLGGIVRLLHDSLRELGYDKALTEASTQINDAQDRLEYVATLTEQAANKVLNTLDEAMPDQDVLSKQSKDMENRWADLFAGKLSLEEFKQLAGDSQAFAVAVSAATETEKARLLEIMMAQDFQDITGQLIKKVVIITKTVEAELAQLLRDNAPPAVREKIAQKEVTLMSGPSAPAVALSQDSVDDLLADLGF
;
A
#
# COMPACT_ATOMS: atom_id res chain seq x y z
N MET A 1 -21.27 32.38 -16.48
CA MET A 1 -20.60 31.07 -16.38
C MET A 1 -19.41 31.30 -15.48
N THR A 2 -19.61 31.19 -14.17
CA THR A 2 -18.57 31.31 -13.15
C THR A 2 -17.83 29.98 -13.08
N ASN A 3 -16.51 30.06 -13.02
CA ASN A 3 -15.59 28.98 -13.32
C ASN A 3 -15.46 28.10 -12.07
N ALA A 4 -15.89 26.83 -12.15
CA ALA A 4 -15.87 25.90 -11.02
C ALA A 4 -14.45 25.68 -10.43
N ALA A 5 -13.40 25.98 -11.20
CA ALA A 5 -12.02 25.92 -10.74
C ALA A 5 -11.70 26.98 -9.66
N ASP A 6 -12.31 28.17 -9.75
CA ASP A 6 -12.04 29.26 -8.80
C ASP A 6 -12.68 28.98 -7.41
N ASP A 7 -13.79 28.21 -7.38
CA ASP A 7 -14.44 27.79 -6.13
C ASP A 7 -13.65 26.68 -5.41
N PHE A 8 -12.94 25.82 -6.14
CA PHE A 8 -12.12 24.75 -5.53
C PHE A 8 -10.84 25.31 -4.89
N ASP A 9 -10.19 26.28 -5.53
CA ASP A 9 -9.01 26.95 -4.95
C ASP A 9 -9.39 27.76 -3.71
N ALA A 10 -10.57 28.40 -3.70
CA ALA A 10 -11.09 29.12 -2.54
C ALA A 10 -11.34 28.19 -1.33
N LEU A 11 -11.91 26.99 -1.57
CA LEU A 11 -12.13 26.00 -0.53
C LEU A 11 -10.80 25.44 0.04
N PHE A 12 -9.79 25.28 -0.81
CA PHE A 12 -8.47 24.80 -0.39
C PHE A 12 -7.71 25.84 0.46
N GLU A 13 -7.84 27.13 0.12
CA GLU A 13 -7.31 28.22 0.94
C GLU A 13 -8.05 28.33 2.30
N GLU A 14 -9.36 28.11 2.32
CA GLU A 14 -10.18 28.17 3.54
C GLU A 14 -9.80 27.07 4.54
N VAL A 15 -9.61 25.83 4.07
CA VAL A 15 -9.15 24.70 4.91
C VAL A 15 -7.71 24.94 5.42
N SER A 16 -6.86 25.53 4.58
CA SER A 16 -5.49 25.88 4.94
C SER A 16 -5.41 27.02 5.96
N ALA A 17 -6.37 27.95 5.94
CA ALA A 17 -6.48 29.01 6.94
C ALA A 17 -7.01 28.47 8.28
N GLN A 18 -7.96 27.54 8.25
CA GLN A 18 -8.58 26.95 9.45
C GLN A 18 -7.56 26.16 10.30
N SER A 19 -6.60 25.49 9.66
CA SER A 19 -5.50 24.79 10.34
C SER A 19 -4.49 25.70 11.03
N LYS A 20 -4.40 26.98 10.64
CA LYS A 20 -3.49 27.97 11.26
C LYS A 20 -4.08 28.70 12.47
N THR A 21 -5.40 28.64 12.67
CA THR A 21 -6.11 29.32 13.77
C THR A 21 -6.42 28.45 14.98
N ALA A 22 -6.15 27.13 14.93
CA ALA A 22 -6.34 26.25 16.07
C ALA A 22 -5.23 26.47 17.12
N ALA A 23 -5.56 27.13 18.23
CA ALA A 23 -4.69 27.24 19.40
C ALA A 23 -4.38 25.84 19.99
N PRO A 24 -3.18 25.62 20.54
CA PRO A 24 -2.78 24.29 21.01
C PRO A 24 -3.59 23.88 22.24
N ALA A 25 -4.27 22.74 22.16
CA ALA A 25 -4.86 22.05 23.31
C ALA A 25 -3.73 21.54 24.25
N PRO A 26 -3.97 21.45 25.57
CA PRO A 26 -2.97 20.98 26.52
C PRO A 26 -2.55 19.54 26.20
N ALA A 27 -1.23 19.31 26.20
CA ALA A 27 -0.61 18.05 25.82
C ALA A 27 -1.18 16.86 26.61
N PRO A 28 -1.57 15.75 25.95
CA PRO A 28 -1.76 14.49 26.64
C PRO A 28 -0.41 13.99 27.19
N ALA A 29 -0.46 13.36 28.37
CA ALA A 29 0.70 12.80 29.06
C ALA A 29 1.55 11.88 28.15
N PRO A 30 2.87 11.78 28.38
CA PRO A 30 3.74 10.99 27.52
C PRO A 30 3.33 9.51 27.57
N ALA A 31 2.90 9.00 26.42
CA ALA A 31 2.77 7.57 26.18
C ALA A 31 4.16 6.91 26.28
N PRO A 32 4.25 5.64 26.73
CA PRO A 32 5.52 4.97 26.93
C PRO A 32 6.27 4.83 25.59
N ALA A 33 7.60 4.90 25.71
CA ALA A 33 8.57 4.95 24.63
C ALA A 33 8.38 3.86 23.58
N ALA A 34 8.68 4.24 22.33
CA ALA A 34 9.14 3.43 21.20
C ALA A 34 8.76 1.95 21.24
N ALA A 35 7.79 1.55 20.39
CA ALA A 35 7.78 0.19 19.89
C ALA A 35 9.09 0.02 19.10
N ASP A 36 10.00 -0.79 19.64
CA ASP A 36 11.32 -1.06 19.07
C ASP A 36 11.16 -1.68 17.67
N GLU A 37 12.05 -1.35 16.74
CA GLU A 37 12.05 -1.92 15.37
C GLU A 37 12.12 -3.46 15.39
N ASP A 38 12.73 -4.02 16.44
CA ASP A 38 12.78 -5.45 16.74
C ASP A 38 11.41 -6.07 17.05
N ASP A 39 10.46 -5.30 17.62
CA ASP A 39 9.12 -5.80 17.96
C ASP A 39 8.30 -6.04 16.68
N LEU A 40 8.42 -5.15 15.69
CA LEU A 40 7.77 -5.31 14.37
C LEU A 40 8.37 -6.46 13.55
N GLU A 41 9.68 -6.67 13.63
CA GLU A 41 10.37 -7.77 12.96
C GLU A 41 10.03 -9.11 13.63
N SER A 42 9.90 -9.13 14.96
CA SER A 42 9.46 -10.31 15.71
C SER A 42 7.98 -10.66 15.45
N LEU A 43 7.11 -9.66 15.28
CA LEU A 43 5.71 -9.86 14.92
C LEU A 43 5.56 -10.43 13.50
N PHE A 44 6.43 -10.03 12.57
CA PHE A 44 6.49 -10.59 11.22
C PHE A 44 6.90 -12.08 11.26
N ASP A 45 7.95 -12.44 11.99
CA ASP A 45 8.39 -13.83 12.16
C ASP A 45 7.35 -14.71 12.89
N GLN A 46 6.65 -14.15 13.86
CA GLN A 46 5.64 -14.87 14.64
C GLN A 46 4.37 -15.14 13.81
N LEU A 47 4.02 -14.27 12.86
CA LEU A 47 2.89 -14.47 11.95
C LEU A 47 3.24 -15.41 10.79
N ALA A 48 4.46 -15.32 10.26
CA ALA A 48 4.96 -16.21 9.22
C ALA A 48 5.09 -17.66 9.69
N SER A 49 5.49 -17.88 10.96
CA SER A 49 5.51 -19.21 11.57
C SER A 49 4.13 -19.77 11.92
N GLY A 50 3.11 -18.90 12.11
CA GLY A 50 1.71 -19.28 12.33
C GLY A 50 1.00 -19.85 11.09
N ALA A 51 1.53 -19.61 9.89
CA ALA A 51 0.98 -20.13 8.63
C ALA A 51 1.39 -21.58 8.32
N ALA A 52 2.26 -22.19 9.13
CA ALA A 52 2.80 -23.53 8.91
C ALA A 52 2.11 -24.61 9.77
N ALA A 53 0.83 -24.92 9.50
CA ALA A 53 0.25 -26.23 9.80
C ALA A 53 -1.16 -26.40 9.19
N ALA A 54 -1.25 -26.59 7.87
CA ALA A 54 -2.33 -27.36 7.28
C ALA A 54 -1.79 -28.76 6.93
N PRO A 55 -2.40 -29.86 7.42
CA PRO A 55 -1.88 -31.20 7.17
C PRO A 55 -2.03 -31.58 5.70
N ALA A 56 -0.91 -31.91 5.05
CA ALA A 56 -0.87 -32.49 3.72
C ALA A 56 -1.61 -33.83 3.71
N ALA A 57 -2.64 -33.93 2.85
CA ALA A 57 -3.29 -35.19 2.52
C ALA A 57 -2.30 -36.14 1.80
N PRO A 58 -2.38 -37.46 2.02
CA PRO A 58 -1.37 -38.41 1.54
C PRO A 58 -1.38 -38.54 0.01
N ALA A 59 -0.20 -38.38 -0.59
CA ALA A 59 0.05 -38.62 -2.00
C ALA A 59 -0.15 -40.11 -2.34
N ALA A 60 -0.98 -40.37 -3.36
CA ALA A 60 -1.08 -41.68 -4.00
C ALA A 60 0.16 -41.94 -4.89
N PRO A 61 0.64 -43.19 -5.00
CA PRO A 61 1.88 -43.50 -5.68
C PRO A 61 1.73 -43.37 -7.21
N ALA A 62 2.68 -42.67 -7.84
CA ALA A 62 2.81 -42.60 -9.29
C ALA A 62 3.20 -43.99 -9.86
N PRO A 63 2.66 -44.39 -11.03
CA PRO A 63 3.09 -45.62 -11.69
C PRO A 63 4.45 -45.42 -12.36
N THR A 64 5.36 -46.36 -12.14
CA THR A 64 6.61 -46.57 -12.89
C THR A 64 6.32 -46.82 -14.37
N PRO A 65 6.97 -46.12 -15.32
CA PRO A 65 7.05 -46.57 -16.69
C PRO A 65 8.31 -47.43 -16.90
N GLU A 66 8.09 -48.66 -17.38
CA GLU A 66 9.12 -49.55 -17.95
C GLU A 66 9.61 -49.02 -19.32
N PRO A 67 10.80 -49.45 -19.79
CA PRO A 67 11.53 -48.80 -20.88
C PRO A 67 10.99 -49.22 -22.26
N ALA A 68 10.55 -48.24 -23.06
CA ALA A 68 10.19 -48.46 -24.44
C ALA A 68 11.35 -48.05 -25.37
N ALA A 69 11.87 -49.07 -26.05
CA ALA A 69 12.63 -49.13 -27.29
C ALA A 69 13.08 -47.81 -27.96
N VAL A 70 14.40 -47.77 -28.18
CA VAL A 70 15.09 -47.00 -29.23
C VAL A 70 14.44 -47.18 -30.60
N ALA A 71 14.02 -46.08 -31.20
CA ALA A 71 13.92 -45.92 -32.65
C ALA A 71 14.42 -44.51 -32.99
N ALA A 72 15.62 -44.47 -33.56
CA ALA A 72 16.17 -43.29 -34.19
C ALA A 72 15.37 -42.98 -35.46
N ASP A 73 14.98 -41.72 -35.65
CA ASP A 73 14.97 -41.08 -36.97
C ASP A 73 15.15 -39.55 -36.82
N GLY A 74 15.77 -38.95 -37.84
CA GLY A 74 16.46 -37.65 -37.87
C GLY A 74 15.74 -36.44 -37.26
N ALA A 75 16.45 -35.54 -36.57
CA ALA A 75 17.31 -34.50 -37.15
C ALA A 75 16.49 -33.47 -37.96
N ASP A 76 16.02 -32.42 -37.27
CA ASP A 76 16.29 -31.01 -37.61
C ASP A 76 15.49 -30.11 -36.65
N GLY A 77 16.10 -29.90 -35.48
CA GLY A 77 15.68 -28.94 -34.45
C GLY A 77 16.91 -28.15 -34.04
N ASP A 78 17.32 -27.29 -34.97
CA ASP A 78 18.23 -26.14 -34.85
C ASP A 78 19.54 -26.36 -34.05
N GLU A 79 20.56 -26.90 -34.72
CA GLU A 79 21.96 -26.83 -34.29
C GLU A 79 22.47 -25.38 -34.16
N THR A 80 21.68 -24.37 -34.56
CA THR A 80 21.96 -22.93 -34.44
C THR A 80 21.48 -22.30 -33.12
N GLU A 81 20.50 -22.89 -32.42
CA GLU A 81 20.03 -22.42 -31.11
C GLU A 81 21.02 -22.78 -29.97
N LYS A 82 21.57 -24.00 -29.98
CA LYS A 82 22.60 -24.43 -29.00
C LYS A 82 23.83 -23.52 -28.94
N PRO A 83 24.48 -23.14 -30.07
CA PRO A 83 25.62 -22.23 -30.04
C PRO A 83 25.20 -20.82 -29.66
N MET A 84 23.94 -20.43 -29.86
CA MET A 84 23.41 -19.14 -29.38
C MET A 84 23.28 -19.14 -27.85
N PHE A 85 22.75 -20.19 -27.24
CA PHE A 85 22.69 -20.35 -25.79
C PHE A 85 24.08 -20.49 -25.16
N GLU A 86 25.02 -21.20 -25.80
CA GLU A 86 26.41 -21.28 -25.34
C GLU A 86 27.12 -19.92 -25.41
N ARG A 87 26.90 -19.17 -26.50
CA ARG A 87 27.46 -17.82 -26.65
C ARG A 87 26.85 -16.83 -25.67
N LEU A 88 25.53 -16.91 -25.43
CA LEU A 88 24.85 -16.12 -24.40
C LEU A 88 25.39 -16.48 -23.01
N GLY A 89 25.54 -17.76 -22.71
CA GLY A 89 26.16 -18.24 -21.48
C GLY A 89 27.59 -17.73 -21.30
N GLY A 90 28.38 -17.70 -22.38
CA GLY A 90 29.73 -17.12 -22.38
C GLY A 90 29.74 -15.61 -22.13
N ILE A 91 28.81 -14.86 -22.72
CA ILE A 91 28.65 -13.41 -22.50
C ILE A 91 28.21 -13.12 -21.07
N VAL A 92 27.24 -13.87 -20.54
CA VAL A 92 26.76 -13.73 -19.15
C VAL A 92 27.89 -14.05 -18.17
N ARG A 93 28.71 -15.08 -18.45
CA ARG A 93 29.85 -15.44 -17.60
C ARG A 93 30.95 -14.39 -17.65
N LEU A 94 31.26 -13.84 -18.83
CA LEU A 94 32.22 -12.75 -18.98
C LEU A 94 31.74 -11.48 -18.26
N LEU A 95 30.44 -11.15 -18.37
CA LEU A 95 29.82 -10.02 -17.66
C LEU A 95 29.90 -10.24 -16.14
N HIS A 96 29.51 -11.42 -15.65
CA HIS A 96 29.57 -11.79 -14.24
C HIS A 96 31.00 -11.75 -13.70
N ASP A 97 31.97 -12.33 -14.42
CA ASP A 97 33.37 -12.33 -14.03
C ASP A 97 33.95 -10.90 -14.03
N SER A 98 33.57 -10.06 -14.99
CA SER A 98 33.94 -8.64 -15.02
C SER A 98 33.33 -7.87 -13.83
N LEU A 99 32.03 -8.05 -13.55
CA LEU A 99 31.35 -7.43 -12.40
C LEU A 99 31.96 -7.88 -11.07
N ARG A 100 32.37 -9.14 -10.97
CA ARG A 100 33.05 -9.71 -9.81
C ARG A 100 34.48 -9.17 -9.65
N GLU A 101 35.22 -9.05 -10.73
CA GLU A 101 36.59 -8.51 -10.74
C GLU A 101 36.61 -7.02 -10.38
N LEU A 102 35.55 -6.28 -10.73
CA LEU A 102 35.34 -4.89 -10.31
C LEU A 102 34.73 -4.74 -8.90
N GLY A 103 34.34 -5.84 -8.23
CA GLY A 103 33.81 -5.82 -6.86
C GLY A 103 32.33 -5.46 -6.72
N TYR A 104 31.58 -5.38 -7.82
CA TYR A 104 30.17 -4.96 -7.84
C TYR A 104 29.16 -6.10 -7.77
N ASP A 105 29.61 -7.36 -7.88
CA ASP A 105 28.77 -8.56 -7.73
C ASP A 105 27.96 -8.54 -6.41
N LYS A 106 28.59 -8.06 -5.33
CA LYS A 106 27.92 -7.91 -4.03
C LYS A 106 26.84 -6.82 -4.04
N ALA A 107 27.13 -5.65 -4.61
CA ALA A 107 26.19 -4.53 -4.68
C ALA A 107 24.98 -4.87 -5.56
N LEU A 108 25.19 -5.52 -6.71
CA LEU A 108 24.09 -5.94 -7.58
C LEU A 108 23.22 -7.02 -6.95
N THR A 109 23.84 -7.96 -6.22
CA THR A 109 23.10 -8.98 -5.45
C THR A 109 22.29 -8.33 -4.33
N GLU A 110 22.88 -7.37 -3.61
CA GLU A 110 22.23 -6.61 -2.54
C GLU A 110 21.05 -5.77 -3.06
N ALA A 111 21.23 -5.06 -4.18
CA ALA A 111 20.18 -4.34 -4.87
C ALA A 111 19.03 -5.25 -5.32
N SER A 112 19.33 -6.44 -5.84
CA SER A 112 18.32 -7.44 -6.21
C SER A 112 17.52 -7.91 -4.98
N THR A 113 18.19 -8.22 -3.87
CA THR A 113 17.52 -8.60 -2.62
C THR A 113 16.63 -7.46 -2.10
N GLN A 114 17.13 -6.22 -2.13
CA GLN A 114 16.39 -5.05 -1.71
C GLN A 114 15.14 -4.80 -2.58
N ILE A 115 15.24 -4.97 -3.90
CA ILE A 115 14.08 -4.87 -4.81
C ILE A 115 13.02 -5.91 -4.45
N ASN A 116 13.41 -7.16 -4.18
CA ASN A 116 12.45 -8.20 -3.80
C ASN A 116 11.77 -7.87 -2.46
N ASP A 117 12.52 -7.40 -1.44
CA ASP A 117 11.93 -6.93 -0.17
C ASP A 117 10.93 -5.78 -0.40
N ALA A 118 11.25 -4.84 -1.30
CA ALA A 118 10.35 -3.76 -1.65
C ALA A 118 9.06 -4.26 -2.32
N GLN A 119 9.15 -5.29 -3.17
CA GLN A 119 7.99 -5.93 -3.80
C GLN A 119 7.10 -6.63 -2.76
N ASP A 120 7.68 -7.43 -1.87
CA ASP A 120 6.96 -8.12 -0.80
C ASP A 120 6.20 -7.13 0.09
N ARG A 121 6.83 -5.99 0.41
CA ARG A 121 6.19 -4.90 1.16
C ARG A 121 5.01 -4.29 0.42
N LEU A 122 5.13 -4.05 -0.88
CA LEU A 122 4.04 -3.50 -1.69
C LEU A 122 2.87 -4.50 -1.81
N GLU A 123 3.15 -5.80 -1.93
CA GLU A 123 2.12 -6.84 -1.92
C GLU A 123 1.41 -6.91 -0.56
N TYR A 124 2.16 -6.78 0.53
CA TYR A 124 1.58 -6.70 1.87
C TYR A 124 0.69 -5.45 2.05
N VAL A 125 1.12 -4.29 1.52
CA VAL A 125 0.28 -3.08 1.47
C VAL A 125 -1.03 -3.31 0.72
N ALA A 126 -0.98 -3.98 -0.43
CA ALA A 126 -2.18 -4.30 -1.21
C ALA A 126 -3.14 -5.17 -0.39
N THR A 127 -2.60 -6.19 0.28
CA THR A 127 -3.37 -7.11 1.15
C THR A 127 -4.03 -6.36 2.32
N LEU A 128 -3.28 -5.51 3.02
CA LEU A 128 -3.82 -4.70 4.13
C LEU A 128 -4.92 -3.75 3.67
N THR A 129 -4.74 -3.12 2.51
CA THR A 129 -5.72 -2.20 1.94
C THR A 129 -7.01 -2.92 1.56
N GLU A 130 -6.90 -4.12 0.97
CA GLU A 130 -8.06 -4.96 0.66
C GLU A 130 -8.81 -5.39 1.94
N GLN A 131 -8.08 -5.83 2.98
CA GLN A 131 -8.69 -6.22 4.25
C GLN A 131 -9.43 -5.06 4.91
N ALA A 132 -8.83 -3.87 4.94
CA ALA A 132 -9.45 -2.67 5.49
C ALA A 132 -10.72 -2.28 4.71
N ALA A 133 -10.65 -2.29 3.37
CA ALA A 133 -11.79 -1.99 2.53
C ALA A 133 -12.94 -2.99 2.74
N ASN A 134 -12.63 -4.29 2.78
CA ASN A 134 -13.61 -5.34 3.04
C ASN A 134 -14.25 -5.19 4.41
N LYS A 135 -13.46 -4.87 5.45
CA LYS A 135 -14.00 -4.64 6.79
C LYS A 135 -14.97 -3.48 6.82
N VAL A 136 -14.61 -2.34 6.23
CA VAL A 136 -15.50 -1.16 6.15
C VAL A 136 -16.78 -1.48 5.38
N LEU A 137 -16.68 -2.17 4.23
CA LEU A 137 -17.84 -2.55 3.42
C LEU A 137 -18.77 -3.50 4.17
N ASN A 138 -18.24 -4.53 4.83
CA ASN A 138 -19.04 -5.47 5.61
C ASN A 138 -19.77 -4.78 6.76
N THR A 139 -19.07 -3.92 7.52
CA THR A 139 -19.71 -3.16 8.60
C THR A 139 -20.83 -2.25 8.07
N LEU A 140 -20.64 -1.67 6.88
CA LEU A 140 -21.64 -0.83 6.25
C LEU A 140 -22.85 -1.64 5.73
N ASP A 141 -22.62 -2.79 5.12
CA ASP A 141 -23.67 -3.71 4.65
C ASP A 141 -24.56 -4.20 5.79
N GLU A 142 -23.99 -4.36 6.99
CA GLU A 142 -24.76 -4.64 8.21
C GLU A 142 -25.49 -3.41 8.76
N ALA A 143 -24.91 -2.21 8.61
CA ALA A 143 -25.46 -0.97 9.16
C ALA A 143 -26.70 -0.47 8.42
N MET A 144 -26.67 -0.48 7.08
CA MET A 144 -27.74 0.12 6.28
C MET A 144 -29.13 -0.47 6.53
N PRO A 145 -29.33 -1.81 6.63
CA PRO A 145 -30.64 -2.38 6.88
C PRO A 145 -31.23 -1.96 8.23
N ASP A 146 -30.41 -1.88 9.27
CA ASP A 146 -30.86 -1.46 10.61
C ASP A 146 -31.28 0.01 10.64
N GLN A 147 -30.52 0.87 9.96
CA GLN A 147 -30.86 2.28 9.80
C GLN A 147 -32.16 2.46 9.00
N ASP A 148 -32.37 1.66 7.95
CA ASP A 148 -33.61 1.66 7.18
C ASP A 148 -34.83 1.26 8.02
N VAL A 149 -34.69 0.24 8.88
CA VAL A 149 -35.75 -0.17 9.82
C VAL A 149 -36.06 0.97 10.80
N LEU A 150 -35.03 1.58 11.39
CA LEU A 150 -35.22 2.68 12.34
C LEU A 150 -35.87 3.90 11.68
N SER A 151 -35.47 4.24 10.45
CA SER A 151 -36.04 5.32 9.65
C SER A 151 -37.51 5.09 9.33
N LYS A 152 -37.88 3.87 8.93
CA LYS A 152 -39.29 3.49 8.68
C LYS A 152 -40.14 3.60 9.95
N GLN A 153 -39.64 3.09 11.08
CA GLN A 153 -40.32 3.19 12.36
C GLN A 153 -40.48 4.65 12.81
N SER A 154 -39.46 5.48 12.61
CA SER A 154 -39.54 6.91 12.94
C SER A 154 -40.62 7.62 12.13
N LYS A 155 -40.72 7.34 10.82
CA LYS A 155 -41.75 7.93 9.95
C LYS A 155 -43.15 7.44 10.29
N ASP A 156 -43.30 6.15 10.62
CA ASP A 156 -44.57 5.60 11.11
C ASP A 156 -45.02 6.33 12.38
N MET A 157 -44.10 6.48 13.34
CA MET A 157 -44.34 7.19 14.59
C MET A 157 -44.77 8.64 14.34
N GLU A 158 -44.06 9.37 13.48
CA GLU A 158 -44.38 10.75 13.11
C GLU A 158 -45.81 10.88 12.54
N ASN A 159 -46.19 9.99 11.61
CA ASN A 159 -47.53 10.00 11.02
C ASN A 159 -48.63 9.73 12.06
N ARG A 160 -48.41 8.75 12.94
CA ARG A 160 -49.38 8.39 13.99
C ARG A 160 -49.55 9.50 15.03
N TRP A 161 -48.47 10.19 15.39
CA TRP A 161 -48.53 11.38 16.22
C TRP A 161 -49.26 12.52 15.52
N ALA A 162 -49.03 12.74 14.22
CA ALA A 162 -49.76 13.75 13.45
C ALA A 162 -51.27 13.48 13.41
N ASP A 163 -51.69 12.22 13.24
CA ASP A 163 -53.10 11.86 13.28
C ASP A 163 -53.73 12.04 14.67
N LEU A 164 -52.96 11.85 15.75
CA LEU A 164 -53.41 12.13 17.11
C LEU A 164 -53.68 13.62 17.28
N PHE A 165 -52.75 14.48 16.86
CA PHE A 165 -52.90 15.93 16.94
C PHE A 165 -53.99 16.47 16.00
N ALA A 166 -54.31 15.76 14.92
CA ALA A 166 -55.45 16.04 14.06
C ALA A 166 -56.79 15.54 14.64
N GLY A 167 -56.79 14.88 15.81
CA GLY A 167 -58.00 14.38 16.48
C GLY A 167 -58.62 13.16 15.78
N LYS A 168 -57.84 12.42 14.98
CA LYS A 168 -58.32 11.25 14.23
C LYS A 168 -58.19 9.93 14.98
N LEU A 169 -57.50 9.91 16.12
CA LEU A 169 -57.27 8.70 16.92
C LEU A 169 -58.32 8.51 18.02
N SER A 170 -58.69 7.25 18.24
CA SER A 170 -59.42 6.78 19.41
C SER A 170 -58.53 6.67 20.65
N LEU A 171 -59.17 6.52 21.82
CA LEU A 171 -58.45 6.33 23.10
C LEU A 171 -57.62 5.04 23.13
N GLU A 172 -58.06 3.99 22.43
CA GLU A 172 -57.35 2.71 22.35
C GLU A 172 -56.09 2.84 21.49
N GLU A 173 -56.21 3.46 20.31
CA GLU A 173 -55.08 3.75 19.42
C GLU A 173 -54.06 4.68 20.07
N PHE A 174 -54.51 5.64 20.89
CA PHE A 174 -53.61 6.50 21.67
C PHE A 174 -52.78 5.70 22.68
N LYS A 175 -53.40 4.78 23.43
CA LYS A 175 -52.66 3.92 24.38
C LYS A 175 -51.64 3.06 23.67
N GLN A 176 -51.99 2.53 22.49
CA GLN A 176 -51.06 1.78 21.66
C GLN A 176 -49.91 2.66 21.15
N LEU A 177 -50.20 3.86 20.64
CA LEU A 177 -49.18 4.82 20.21
C LEU A 177 -48.21 5.19 21.35
N ALA A 178 -48.71 5.39 22.56
CA ALA A 178 -47.87 5.68 23.71
C ALA A 178 -46.94 4.50 24.06
N GLY A 179 -47.45 3.26 24.02
CA GLY A 179 -46.64 2.05 24.23
C GLY A 179 -45.59 1.85 23.13
N ASP A 180 -45.99 2.01 21.87
CA ASP A 180 -45.08 1.90 20.73
C ASP A 180 -44.02 3.01 20.74
N SER A 181 -44.36 4.22 21.20
CA SER A 181 -43.39 5.33 21.35
C SER A 181 -42.33 4.99 22.40
N GLN A 182 -42.72 4.38 23.52
CA GLN A 182 -41.77 3.91 24.53
C GLN A 182 -40.86 2.81 23.97
N ALA A 183 -41.44 1.83 23.26
CA ALA A 183 -40.68 0.76 22.63
C ALA A 183 -39.70 1.29 21.57
N PHE A 184 -40.14 2.25 20.75
CA PHE A 184 -39.30 2.92 19.76
C PHE A 184 -38.14 3.67 20.41
N ALA A 185 -38.36 4.40 21.52
CA ALA A 185 -37.27 5.07 22.24
C ALA A 185 -36.21 4.11 22.78
N VAL A 186 -36.63 2.93 23.25
CA VAL A 186 -35.71 1.85 23.65
C VAL A 186 -34.94 1.31 22.44
N ALA A 187 -35.63 1.08 21.32
CA ALA A 187 -35.01 0.62 20.07
C ALA A 187 -33.97 1.61 19.52
N VAL A 188 -34.28 2.91 19.51
CA VAL A 188 -33.34 3.98 19.11
C VAL A 188 -32.09 3.96 19.99
N SER A 189 -32.26 3.81 21.30
CA SER A 189 -31.12 3.77 22.24
C SER A 189 -30.21 2.57 21.96
N ALA A 190 -30.80 1.39 21.73
CA ALA A 190 -30.05 0.18 21.38
C ALA A 190 -29.35 0.32 20.02
N ALA A 191 -30.06 0.81 19.00
CA ALA A 191 -29.50 1.03 17.67
C ALA A 191 -28.32 2.02 17.69
N THR A 192 -28.40 3.06 18.53
CA THR A 192 -27.32 4.05 18.68
C THR A 192 -26.05 3.43 19.29
N GLU A 193 -26.17 2.56 20.29
CA GLU A 193 -25.02 1.85 20.85
C GLU A 193 -24.41 0.87 19.84
N THR A 194 -25.24 0.16 19.07
CA THR A 194 -24.76 -0.71 17.98
C THR A 194 -24.03 0.10 16.90
N GLU A 195 -24.60 1.25 16.48
CA GLU A 195 -23.98 2.14 15.50
C GLU A 195 -22.63 2.66 15.99
N LYS A 196 -22.54 3.04 17.27
CA LYS A 196 -21.27 3.46 17.87
C LYS A 196 -20.22 2.34 17.81
N ALA A 197 -20.61 1.09 18.08
CA ALA A 197 -19.70 -0.05 17.97
C ALA A 197 -19.20 -0.24 16.52
N ARG A 198 -20.08 -0.09 15.53
CA ARG A 198 -19.72 -0.13 14.10
C ARG A 198 -18.75 0.98 13.69
N LEU A 199 -18.98 2.20 14.18
CA LEU A 199 -18.06 3.33 13.92
C LEU A 199 -16.68 3.09 14.53
N LEU A 200 -16.60 2.47 15.72
CA LEU A 200 -15.32 2.06 16.31
C LEU A 200 -14.64 0.95 15.51
N GLU A 201 -15.41 0.01 14.97
CA GLU A 201 -14.87 -1.04 14.11
C GLU A 201 -14.29 -0.50 12.79
N ILE A 202 -15.00 0.45 12.16
CA ILE A 202 -14.51 1.17 10.98
C ILE A 202 -13.25 1.97 11.32
N MET A 203 -13.21 2.63 12.48
CA MET A 203 -12.03 3.36 12.93
C MET A 203 -10.82 2.44 13.09
N MET A 204 -10.97 1.28 13.72
CA MET A 204 -9.87 0.29 13.82
C MET A 204 -9.46 -0.26 12.45
N ALA A 205 -10.39 -0.34 11.48
CA ALA A 205 -10.04 -0.75 10.13
C ALA A 205 -9.11 0.27 9.43
N GLN A 206 -9.03 1.52 9.91
CA GLN A 206 -8.17 2.57 9.34
C GLN A 206 -6.70 2.46 9.76
N ASP A 207 -6.35 1.65 10.76
CA ASP A 207 -4.96 1.44 11.21
C ASP A 207 -4.04 0.95 10.08
N PHE A 208 -4.61 0.36 9.02
CA PHE A 208 -3.88 0.00 7.80
C PHE A 208 -3.16 1.21 7.18
N GLN A 209 -3.67 2.43 7.34
CA GLN A 209 -3.11 3.64 6.74
C GLN A 209 -1.76 4.01 7.36
N ASP A 210 -1.60 3.82 8.67
CA ASP A 210 -0.32 4.06 9.34
C ASP A 210 0.71 2.99 8.92
N ILE A 211 0.33 1.72 9.03
CA ILE A 211 1.18 0.59 8.64
C ILE A 211 1.61 0.70 7.17
N THR A 212 0.66 1.00 6.28
CA THR A 212 0.91 1.20 4.85
C THR A 212 1.82 2.39 4.61
N GLY A 213 1.61 3.51 5.32
CA GLY A 213 2.48 4.68 5.21
C GLY A 213 3.93 4.38 5.60
N GLN A 214 4.13 3.61 6.67
CA GLN A 214 5.46 3.17 7.09
C GLN A 214 6.11 2.23 6.06
N LEU A 215 5.36 1.26 5.53
CA LEU A 215 5.84 0.34 4.51
C LEU A 215 6.25 1.06 3.23
N ILE A 216 5.40 1.96 2.72
CA ILE A 216 5.70 2.77 1.54
C ILE A 216 6.95 3.62 1.77
N LYS A 217 7.10 4.23 2.96
CA LYS A 217 8.31 5.01 3.29
C LYS A 217 9.57 4.15 3.23
N LYS A 218 9.53 2.91 3.74
CA LYS A 218 10.65 1.95 3.64
C LYS A 218 10.94 1.58 2.19
N VAL A 219 9.91 1.28 1.40
CA VAL A 219 10.04 1.01 -0.05
C VAL A 219 10.72 2.18 -0.76
N VAL A 220 10.31 3.42 -0.50
CA VAL A 220 10.94 4.62 -1.09
C VAL A 220 12.41 4.74 -0.72
N ILE A 221 12.78 4.43 0.54
CA ILE A 221 14.18 4.44 0.96
C ILE A 221 14.97 3.37 0.20
N ILE A 222 14.43 2.15 0.12
CA ILE A 222 15.04 1.04 -0.63
C ILE A 222 15.27 1.43 -2.10
N THR A 223 14.23 1.96 -2.76
CA THR A 223 14.34 2.38 -4.16
C THR A 223 15.43 3.43 -4.35
N LYS A 224 15.54 4.42 -3.45
CA LYS A 224 16.59 5.45 -3.51
C LYS A 224 17.99 4.87 -3.32
N THR A 225 18.15 3.90 -2.43
CA THR A 225 19.44 3.22 -2.20
C THR A 225 19.86 2.46 -3.46
N VAL A 226 18.96 1.66 -4.02
CA VAL A 226 19.20 0.91 -5.26
C VAL A 226 19.51 1.84 -6.43
N GLU A 227 18.76 2.93 -6.57
CA GLU A 227 19.00 3.96 -7.61
C GLU A 227 20.41 4.55 -7.48
N ALA A 228 20.83 4.93 -6.26
CA ALA A 228 22.15 5.48 -6.01
C ALA A 228 23.28 4.49 -6.34
N GLU A 229 23.13 3.22 -5.96
CA GLU A 229 24.11 2.16 -6.25
C GLU A 229 24.24 1.90 -7.75
N LEU A 230 23.11 1.83 -8.47
CA LEU A 230 23.10 1.65 -9.92
C LEU A 230 23.66 2.88 -10.66
N ALA A 231 23.32 4.09 -10.20
CA ALA A 231 23.88 5.32 -10.76
C ALA A 231 25.40 5.41 -10.54
N GLN A 232 25.89 4.96 -9.38
CA GLN A 232 27.32 4.87 -9.11
C GLN A 232 27.99 3.85 -10.03
N LEU A 233 27.40 2.65 -10.20
CA LEU A 233 27.90 1.64 -11.12
C LEU A 233 28.00 2.17 -12.56
N LEU A 234 26.99 2.92 -13.01
CA LEU A 234 27.00 3.56 -14.33
C LEU A 234 28.12 4.61 -14.44
N ARG A 235 28.33 5.44 -13.43
CA ARG A 235 29.42 6.43 -13.41
C ARG A 235 30.81 5.77 -13.42
N ASP A 236 30.95 4.68 -12.68
CA ASP A 236 32.20 3.93 -12.56
C ASP A 236 32.53 3.13 -13.84
N ASN A 237 31.55 2.87 -14.70
CA ASN A 237 31.73 2.15 -15.97
C ASN A 237 31.45 3.01 -17.23
N ALA A 238 31.14 4.29 -17.05
CA ALA A 238 30.89 5.21 -18.15
C ALA A 238 32.14 5.37 -19.05
N PRO A 239 31.99 5.37 -20.39
CA PRO A 239 33.08 5.65 -21.31
C PRO A 239 33.76 6.99 -21.01
N PRO A 240 35.06 7.18 -21.30
CA PRO A 240 35.79 8.41 -20.98
C PRO A 240 35.12 9.69 -21.55
N ALA A 241 34.48 9.59 -22.71
CA ALA A 241 33.72 10.68 -23.32
C ALA A 241 32.45 11.09 -22.53
N VAL A 242 31.85 10.17 -21.78
CA VAL A 242 30.70 10.42 -20.90
C VAL A 242 31.18 10.90 -19.52
N ARG A 243 32.30 10.35 -19.01
CA ARG A 243 32.94 10.82 -17.78
C ARG A 243 33.38 12.28 -17.83
N GLU A 244 33.97 12.73 -18.95
CA GLU A 244 34.33 14.14 -19.13
C GLU A 244 33.10 15.06 -19.13
N LYS A 245 31.97 14.62 -19.69
CA LYS A 245 30.71 15.37 -19.67
C LYS A 245 30.10 15.47 -18.26
N ILE A 246 30.10 14.37 -17.51
CA ILE A 246 29.64 14.33 -16.10
C ILE A 246 30.50 15.27 -15.24
N ALA A 247 31.83 15.20 -15.38
CA ALA A 247 32.77 16.06 -14.65
C ALA A 247 32.62 17.56 -15.00
N GLN A 248 32.34 17.89 -16.27
CA GLN A 248 32.06 19.27 -16.69
C GLN A 248 30.73 19.80 -16.11
N LYS A 249 29.71 18.94 -15.95
CA LYS A 249 28.42 19.29 -15.34
C LYS A 249 28.55 19.55 -13.83
N GLU A 250 29.30 18.74 -13.08
CA GLU A 250 29.56 18.95 -11.64
C GLU A 250 30.33 20.26 -11.34
N VAL A 251 31.33 20.61 -12.15
CA VAL A 251 32.09 21.88 -12.00
C VAL A 251 31.20 23.11 -12.28
N THR A 252 30.22 22.97 -13.18
CA THR A 252 29.27 24.04 -13.51
C THR A 252 28.24 24.25 -12.39
N LEU A 253 27.81 23.19 -11.70
CA LEU A 253 26.92 23.26 -10.53
C LEU A 253 27.61 23.82 -9.28
N MET A 254 28.93 23.63 -9.13
CA MET A 254 29.73 24.26 -8.06
C MET A 254 30.04 25.75 -8.31
N SER A 255 29.67 26.32 -9.45
CA SER A 255 30.04 27.69 -9.84
C SER A 255 28.88 28.71 -9.81
N GLY A 256 27.84 28.46 -8.99
CA GLY A 256 26.72 29.39 -8.76
C GLY A 256 26.55 29.75 -7.28
N PRO A 257 26.09 30.98 -6.94
CA PRO A 257 26.03 31.44 -5.55
C PRO A 257 25.07 30.58 -4.71
N SER A 258 25.56 30.22 -3.52
CA SER A 258 25.03 29.22 -2.60
C SER A 258 23.53 29.36 -2.31
N ALA A 259 22.76 28.36 -2.75
CA ALA A 259 21.48 27.97 -2.15
C ALA A 259 21.72 26.78 -1.20
N PRO A 260 20.94 26.65 -0.11
CA PRO A 260 21.20 25.67 0.95
C PRO A 260 21.18 24.26 0.35
N ALA A 261 22.12 23.41 0.77
CA ALA A 261 22.35 22.04 0.30
C ALA A 261 21.03 21.29 0.01
N VAL A 262 20.55 21.42 -1.22
CA VAL A 262 19.46 20.62 -1.75
C VAL A 262 20.10 19.31 -2.16
N ALA A 263 19.46 18.24 -1.70
CA ALA A 263 19.75 16.85 -2.02
C ALA A 263 20.24 16.68 -3.47
N LEU A 264 21.15 15.73 -3.70
CA LEU A 264 21.29 15.09 -5.00
C LEU A 264 19.90 14.63 -5.44
N SER A 265 19.21 15.49 -6.18
CA SER A 265 17.82 15.31 -6.56
C SER A 265 17.81 14.46 -7.83
N GLN A 266 16.94 13.46 -7.79
CA GLN A 266 16.45 12.57 -8.84
C GLN A 266 16.63 13.06 -10.30
N ASP A 267 16.43 14.36 -10.57
CA ASP A 267 16.74 14.99 -11.87
C ASP A 267 18.17 14.71 -12.39
N SER A 268 19.15 14.54 -11.50
CA SER A 268 20.54 14.24 -11.87
C SER A 268 20.76 12.79 -12.32
N VAL A 269 19.88 11.86 -11.93
CA VAL A 269 19.93 10.46 -12.36
C VAL A 269 19.23 10.31 -13.71
N ASP A 270 18.06 10.92 -13.89
CA ASP A 270 17.35 10.94 -15.17
C ASP A 270 18.16 11.62 -16.29
N ASP A 271 18.84 12.73 -15.98
CA ASP A 271 19.78 13.39 -16.90
C ASP A 271 20.95 12.50 -17.31
N LEU A 272 21.43 11.66 -16.39
CA LEU A 272 22.56 10.75 -16.63
C LEU A 272 22.13 9.58 -17.53
N LEU A 273 20.91 9.09 -17.36
CA LEU A 273 20.30 8.06 -18.21
C LEU A 273 20.06 8.59 -19.63
N ALA A 274 19.56 9.83 -19.76
CA ALA A 274 19.37 10.48 -21.06
C ALA A 274 20.68 10.70 -21.83
N ASP A 275 21.77 11.07 -21.14
CA ASP A 275 23.10 11.24 -21.74
C ASP A 275 23.75 9.91 -22.17
N LEU A 276 23.34 8.79 -21.56
CA LEU A 276 23.73 7.42 -21.94
C LEU A 276 22.86 6.85 -23.08
N GLY A 277 21.79 7.53 -23.49
CA GLY A 277 20.93 7.16 -24.61
C GLY A 277 19.79 6.20 -24.25
N PHE A 278 19.37 6.16 -22.98
CA PHE A 278 18.17 5.45 -22.51
C PHE A 278 17.00 6.41 -22.27
#